data_AF-A0A3R8J5Y2-F1
#
_entry.id   AF-A0A3R8J5Y2-F1
#
_cell.length_a   1.000
_cell.length_b   1.000
_cell.length_c   1.000
_cell.angle_alpha   90.00
_cell.angle_beta   90.00
_cell.angle_gamma   90.00
#
_symmetry.space_group_name_H-M   'P 1'
#
loop_
_entity.id
_entity.type
_entity.pdbx_description
1 polymer ?
#
loop_
_entity_poly.entity_id
_entity_poly.type
_entity_poly.pdbx_seq_one_letter_code
_entity_poly.pdbx_strand_id
1 'polypeptide(L)' 'MYDEAELVEAKRQIDSTVHKIQEVIKTLEAKEQPERYQSQLPLAKRRLKAFGIATQLIDDELARLK' A
#
# COMPACT_ATOMS: atom_id res chain seq x y z
N MET A 1 16.25 -2.87 -16.18
CA MET A 1 15.09 -3.80 -16.19
C MET A 1 15.25 -4.65 -14.95
N TYR A 2 14.21 -4.77 -14.13
CA TYR A 2 14.25 -5.60 -12.93
C TYR A 2 14.03 -7.06 -13.33
N ASP A 3 14.64 -8.01 -12.62
CA ASP A 3 14.34 -9.42 -12.84
C ASP A 3 13.06 -9.88 -12.11
N GLU A 4 12.59 -11.09 -12.40
CA GLU A 4 11.37 -11.64 -11.79
C GLU A 4 11.46 -11.67 -10.26
N ALA A 5 12.63 -12.01 -9.70
CA ALA A 5 12.81 -12.13 -8.25
C ALA A 5 12.75 -10.76 -7.57
N GLU A 6 13.37 -9.74 -8.16
CA GLU A 6 13.29 -8.35 -7.71
C GLU A 6 11.85 -7.83 -7.72
N LEU A 7 11.09 -8.11 -8.78
CA LEU A 7 9.69 -7.69 -8.90
C LEU A 7 8.79 -8.40 -7.87
N VAL A 8 8.96 -9.71 -7.68
CA VAL A 8 8.22 -10.49 -6.67
C VAL A 8 8.51 -9.97 -5.26
N GLU A 9 9.77 -9.72 -4.93
CA GLU A 9 10.15 -9.20 -3.62
C GLU A 9 9.65 -7.76 -3.41
N ALA A 10 9.74 -6.89 -4.44
CA ALA A 10 9.18 -5.55 -4.39
C ALA A 10 7.67 -5.57 -4.11
N LYS A 11 6.91 -6.42 -4.81
CA LYS A 11 5.48 -6.62 -4.57
C LYS A 11 5.20 -7.07 -3.14
N ARG A 12 5.96 -8.05 -2.63
CA ARG A 12 5.82 -8.55 -1.26
C ARG A 12 6.05 -7.46 -0.21
N GLN A 13 7.04 -6.60 -0.41
CA GLN A 13 7.32 -5.47 0.49
C GLN A 13 6.21 -4.42 0.46
N ILE A 14 5.64 -4.15 -0.72
CA ILE A 14 4.48 -3.26 -0.87
C ILE A 14 3.25 -3.85 -0.17
N ASP A 15 2.95 -5.13 -0.38
CA ASP A 15 1.79 -5.80 0.23
C ASP A 15 1.88 -5.77 1.78
N SER A 16 3.08 -5.98 2.35
CA SER A 16 3.33 -5.81 3.79
C SER A 16 3.07 -4.37 4.27
N THR A 17 3.46 -3.38 3.46
CA THR A 17 3.24 -1.96 3.77
C THR A 17 1.76 -1.59 3.68
N VAL A 18 1.04 -2.10 2.67
CA VAL A 18 -0.41 -1.95 2.50
C VAL A 18 -1.14 -2.47 3.74
N HIS A 19 -0.79 -3.67 4.21
CA HIS A 19 -1.40 -4.25 5.40
C HIS A 19 -1.20 -3.38 6.64
N LYS A 20 0.01 -2.88 6.88
CA LYS A 20 0.29 -1.97 8.01
C LYS A 20 -0.51 -0.67 7.93
N ILE A 21 -0.69 -0.11 6.73
CA ILE A 21 -1.48 1.12 6.54
C ILE A 21 -2.97 0.86 6.82
N GLN A 22 -3.50 -0.30 6.45
CA GLN A 22 -4.87 -0.70 6.78
C GLN A 22 -5.08 -0.79 8.31
N GLU A 23 -4.12 -1.37 9.04
CA GLU A 23 -4.19 -1.43 10.51
C GLU A 23 -4.09 -0.04 11.15
N VAL A 24 -3.26 0.85 10.61
CA VAL A 24 -3.23 2.26 11.03
C VAL A 24 -4.58 2.94 10.81
N ILE A 25 -5.21 2.73 9.65
CA ILE A 25 -6.55 3.29 9.36
C ILE A 25 -7.57 2.78 10.38
N LYS A 26 -7.64 1.47 10.63
CA LYS A 26 -8.54 0.88 11.63
C LYS A 26 -8.31 1.48 13.02
N THR A 27 -7.04 1.62 13.41
CA THR A 27 -6.66 2.20 14.70
C THR A 27 -7.07 3.67 14.80
N LEU A 28 -6.92 4.45 13.73
CA LEU A 28 -7.32 5.85 13.71
C LEU A 28 -8.85 6.03 13.70
N GLU A 29 -9.58 5.18 12.96
CA GLU A 29 -11.05 5.20 12.91
C GLU A 29 -11.68 4.77 14.24
N ALA A 30 -11.01 3.93 15.03
CA ALA A 30 -11.47 3.52 16.36
C ALA A 30 -11.24 4.54 17.49
N LYS A 31 -10.54 5.66 17.22
CA LYS A 31 -10.25 6.68 18.25
C LYS A 31 -11.42 7.65 18.42
N GLU A 32 -11.78 7.92 19.67
CA GLU A 32 -12.89 8.81 20.06
C GLU A 32 -12.70 10.30 19.71
N GLN A 33 -11.49 10.71 19.31
CA GLN A 33 -11.16 12.11 18.95
C GLN A 33 -10.74 12.23 17.46
N PRO A 34 -11.67 12.01 16.51
CA PRO A 34 -11.37 12.02 15.08
C PRO A 34 -10.79 13.36 14.59
N GLU A 35 -11.12 14.46 15.26
CA GLU A 35 -10.63 15.82 14.98
C GLU A 35 -9.10 15.93 15.04
N ARG A 36 -8.45 15.17 15.94
CA ARG A 36 -6.99 15.18 16.09
C ARG A 36 -6.24 14.47 14.95
N TYR A 37 -6.95 13.68 14.14
CA TYR A 37 -6.36 12.82 13.12
C TYR A 37 -6.88 13.14 11.70
N GLN A 38 -7.58 14.26 11.53
CA GLN A 38 -8.18 14.67 10.26
C GLN A 38 -7.20 14.72 9.09
N SER A 39 -5.91 15.01 9.33
CA SER A 39 -4.88 15.01 8.30
C SER A 39 -4.29 13.62 8.01
N GLN A 40 -4.35 12.70 8.97
CA GLN A 40 -3.69 11.39 8.90
C GLN A 40 -4.54 10.35 8.17
N LEU A 41 -5.85 10.33 8.38
CA LEU A 41 -6.76 9.37 7.75
C LEU A 41 -6.83 9.57 6.21
N PRO A 42 -7.02 10.79 5.66
CA PRO A 42 -7.01 11.01 4.22
C PRO A 42 -5.64 10.70 3.60
N LEU A 43 -4.55 10.98 4.32
CA LEU A 43 -3.20 10.66 3.85
C LEU A 43 -2.98 9.15 3.76
N ALA A 44 -3.40 8.38 4.77
CA ALA A 44 -3.31 6.92 4.76
C ALA A 44 -4.12 6.32 3.60
N LYS A 45 -5.35 6.81 3.36
CA LYS A 45 -6.19 6.38 2.23
C LYS A 45 -5.54 6.70 0.88
N ARG A 46 -4.92 7.87 0.71
CA ARG A 46 -4.15 8.23 -0.50
C ARG A 46 -2.94 7.32 -0.71
N ARG A 47 -2.21 6.96 0.36
CA ARG A 47 -1.09 6.02 0.28
C ARG A 47 -1.54 4.63 -0.17
N LEU A 48 -2.64 4.09 0.36
CA LEU A 48 -3.20 2.83 -0.11
C LEU A 48 -3.49 2.85 -1.62
N LYS A 49 -4.09 3.94 -2.11
CA LYS A 49 -4.35 4.10 -3.54
C LYS A 49 -3.06 4.10 -4.37
N ALA A 50 -2.03 4.83 -3.92
CA ALA A 50 -0.74 4.87 -4.61
C ALA A 50 -0.06 3.49 -4.63
N PHE A 51 -0.08 2.76 -3.51
CA PHE A 51 0.47 1.40 -3.46
C PHE A 51 -0.32 0.42 -4.32
N GLY A 52 -1.65 0.55 -4.41
CA GLY A 52 -2.45 -0.25 -5.33
C GLY A 52 -2.05 -0.06 -6.80
N ILE A 53 -1.75 1.19 -7.21
CA ILE A 53 -1.21 1.47 -8.54
C ILE A 53 0.16 0.81 -8.71
N ALA A 54 1.05 0.93 -7.72
CA ALA A 54 2.38 0.32 -7.78
C ALA A 54 2.31 -1.22 -7.89
N THR A 55 1.46 -1.88 -7.11
CA THR A 55 1.26 -3.33 -7.19
C THR A 55 0.73 -3.76 -8.56
N GLN A 56 -0.24 -3.03 -9.12
CA GLN A 56 -0.76 -3.33 -10.46
C GLN A 56 0.33 -3.23 -11.53
N LEU A 57 1.17 -2.20 -11.48
CA LEU A 57 2.28 -2.03 -12.42
C LEU A 57 3.32 -3.16 -12.31
N ILE A 58 3.57 -3.65 -11.09
CA ILE A 58 4.46 -4.80 -10.89
C ILE A 58 3.84 -6.09 -11.44
N ASP A 59 2.54 -6.31 -11.19
CA ASP A 59 1.82 -7.47 -11.73
C ASP A 59 1.81 -7.48 -13.26
N ASP A 60 1.61 -6.30 -13.88
CA ASP A 60 1.66 -6.14 -15.34
C ASP A 60 3.05 -6.47 -15.90
N GLU A 61 4.12 -6.06 -15.22
CA GLU A 61 5.49 -6.35 -15.64
C GLU A 61 5.84 -7.84 -15.45
N LEU A 62 5.43 -8.45 -14.32
CA LEU A 62 5.58 -9.89 -14.09
C LEU A 62 4.83 -10.71 -15.16
N ALA A 63 3.67 -10.24 -15.62
CA ALA A 63 2.92 -10.89 -16.69
C ALA A 63 3.62 -10.80 -18.05
N ARG A 64 4.44 -9.77 -18.29
CA ARG A 64 5.23 -9.61 -19.53
C ARG A 64 6.51 -10.45 -19.56
N LEU A 65 7.03 -10.84 -18.39
CA LEU A 65 8.21 -11.70 -18.28
C LEU A 65 7.89 -13.20 -18.47
N LYS A 66 6.60 -13.57 -18.43
CA LYS A 66 6.11 -14.93 -18.69
C LYS A 66 5.87 -15.16 -20.17
#